data_AF-A0A1Y1W218-F1
#
_entry.id   AF-A0A1Y1W218-F1
#
_cell.length_a   1.000
_cell.length_b   1.000
_cell.length_c   1.000
_cell.angle_alpha   90.00
_cell.angle_beta   90.00
_cell.angle_gamma   90.00
#
_symmetry.space_group_name_H-M   'P 1'
#
loop_
_entity.id
_entity.type
_entity.pdbx_description
1 polymer ?
#
loop_
_entity_poly.entity_id
_entity_poly.type
_entity_poly.pdbx_seq_one_letter_code
_entity_poly.pdbx_strand_id
1 'polypeptide(L)'
;MESVVGSDHLYPARRAEFWQVLLCMGFDPSAACTGAYSGLALEPTVFENGIYHTKAAEVILHFLFTQLDAGRFRREFFDCWPVCDPRQSRDFRSHSFKWLEEFKKDTANWPADVPVRRSYVDECRGVRFEEMLWTLAKHTALHLLHGPWRPALKHACGRCANRRARQAEPPAARANKQGAGELPGTVCAAGQETECKRRLHGGEPSRICEPK
;
A
#
# COMPACT_ATOMS: atom_id res chain seq x y z
N MET A 1 -41.91 -23.43 -8.45
CA MET A 1 -40.81 -23.32 -9.43
C MET A 1 -40.62 -21.83 -9.68
N GLU A 2 -39.98 -21.14 -8.74
CA GLU A 2 -39.64 -19.74 -8.93
C GLU A 2 -38.45 -19.68 -9.87
N SER A 3 -38.67 -19.04 -11.01
CA SER A 3 -37.70 -18.82 -12.06
C SER A 3 -36.54 -17.98 -11.51
N VAL A 4 -35.33 -18.53 -11.63
CA VAL A 4 -34.06 -17.83 -11.46
C VAL A 4 -33.93 -16.81 -12.61
N VAL A 5 -34.63 -15.68 -12.50
CA VAL A 5 -34.58 -14.61 -13.49
C VAL A 5 -33.31 -13.79 -13.26
N GLY A 6 -32.29 -14.12 -14.05
CA GLY A 6 -31.37 -13.15 -14.64
C GLY A 6 -30.54 -12.31 -13.68
N SER A 7 -29.61 -12.93 -12.94
CA SER A 7 -28.54 -12.18 -12.29
C SER A 7 -27.63 -11.44 -13.30
N ASP A 8 -27.57 -11.90 -14.56
CA ASP A 8 -26.58 -11.45 -15.55
C ASP A 8 -26.71 -9.98 -16.00
N HIS A 9 -27.91 -9.40 -16.01
CA HIS A 9 -28.10 -7.99 -16.41
C HIS A 9 -27.82 -6.98 -15.29
N LEU A 10 -27.73 -7.42 -14.03
CA LEU A 10 -27.42 -6.57 -12.89
C LEU A 10 -25.90 -6.35 -12.73
N TYR A 11 -25.07 -7.18 -13.37
CA TYR A 11 -23.62 -7.11 -13.19
C TYR A 11 -22.97 -5.86 -13.79
N PRO A 12 -23.33 -5.37 -14.99
CA PRO A 12 -22.78 -4.13 -15.50
C PRO A 12 -23.02 -2.93 -14.56
N ALA A 13 -24.24 -2.81 -14.02
CA ALA A 13 -24.58 -1.77 -13.06
C ALA A 13 -23.83 -1.95 -11.73
N ARG A 14 -23.79 -3.17 -11.18
CA ARG A 14 -23.05 -3.47 -9.94
C ARG A 14 -21.55 -3.22 -10.08
N ARG A 15 -20.94 -3.48 -11.23
CA ARG A 15 -19.52 -3.17 -11.51
C ARG A 15 -19.26 -1.68 -11.48
N ALA A 16 -20.15 -0.88 -12.09
CA ALA A 16 -20.06 0.58 -12.03
C ALA A 16 -20.23 1.12 -10.61
N GLU A 17 -21.20 0.61 -9.85
CA GLU A 17 -21.39 0.94 -8.43
C GLU A 17 -20.16 0.58 -7.59
N PHE A 18 -19.63 -0.63 -7.78
CA PHE A 18 -18.41 -1.09 -7.12
C PHE A 18 -17.25 -0.16 -7.39
N TRP A 19 -17.02 0.19 -8.65
CA TRP A 19 -15.97 1.12 -9.04
C TRP A 19 -16.16 2.49 -8.39
N GLN A 20 -17.39 3.03 -8.42
CA GLN A 20 -17.70 4.30 -7.81
C GLN A 20 -17.43 4.30 -6.30
N VAL A 21 -17.75 3.22 -5.59
CA VAL A 21 -17.48 3.09 -4.15
C VAL A 21 -15.97 3.06 -3.87
N LEU A 22 -15.17 2.36 -4.68
CA LEU A 22 -13.71 2.40 -4.55
C LEU A 22 -13.19 3.83 -4.69
N LEU A 23 -13.63 4.55 -5.73
CA LEU A 23 -13.22 5.94 -5.95
C LEU A 23 -13.65 6.86 -4.79
N CYS A 24 -14.87 6.69 -4.26
CA CYS A 24 -15.35 7.45 -3.12
C CYS A 24 -14.54 7.20 -1.83
N MET A 25 -13.98 6.00 -1.66
CA MET A 25 -13.06 5.68 -0.57
C MET A 25 -11.64 6.25 -0.78
N GLY A 26 -11.38 6.92 -1.91
CA GLY A 26 -10.09 7.50 -2.26
C GLY A 26 -9.15 6.53 -2.98
N PHE A 27 -9.69 5.49 -3.63
CA PHE A 27 -8.89 4.64 -4.51
C PHE A 27 -8.42 5.44 -5.73
N ASP A 28 -7.11 5.51 -5.94
CA ASP A 28 -6.53 6.09 -7.14
C ASP A 28 -5.85 4.97 -7.95
N PRO A 29 -6.42 4.56 -9.10
CA PRO A 29 -5.85 3.50 -9.92
C PRO A 29 -4.47 3.87 -10.47
N SER A 30 -4.21 5.16 -10.72
CA SER A 30 -2.92 5.60 -11.28
C SER A 30 -1.80 5.49 -10.24
N ALA A 31 -2.11 5.81 -8.98
CA ALA A 31 -1.15 5.66 -7.88
C ALA A 31 -0.96 4.18 -7.47
N ALA A 32 -2.02 3.38 -7.55
CA ALA A 32 -2.01 1.98 -7.16
C ALA A 32 -1.24 1.10 -8.17
N CYS A 33 -1.27 1.43 -9.47
CA CYS A 33 -0.59 0.69 -10.54
C CYS A 33 0.85 1.17 -10.76
N THR A 34 1.65 1.18 -9.69
CA THR A 34 3.08 1.55 -9.73
C THR A 34 3.99 0.38 -9.36
N GLY A 35 5.29 0.48 -9.66
CA GLY A 35 6.28 -0.56 -9.32
C GLY A 35 5.94 -1.92 -9.94
N ALA A 36 5.77 -2.96 -9.11
CA ALA A 36 5.43 -4.32 -9.54
C ALA A 36 4.08 -4.44 -10.28
N TYR A 37 3.24 -3.41 -10.21
CA TYR A 37 1.95 -3.32 -10.90
C TYR A 37 1.96 -2.29 -12.04
N SER A 38 3.13 -1.82 -12.47
CA SER A 38 3.25 -0.90 -13.61
C SER A 38 2.68 -1.53 -14.88
N GLY A 39 1.84 -0.79 -15.61
CA GLY A 39 1.20 -1.27 -16.84
C GLY A 39 -0.14 -1.97 -16.62
N LEU A 40 -0.59 -2.11 -15.37
CA LEU A 40 -1.94 -2.57 -15.07
C LEU A 40 -2.96 -1.44 -15.31
N ALA A 41 -3.83 -1.61 -16.30
CA ALA A 41 -5.00 -0.76 -16.48
C ALA A 41 -6.17 -1.31 -15.66
N LEU A 42 -6.49 -0.66 -14.54
CA LEU A 42 -7.64 -1.02 -13.71
C LEU A 42 -8.89 -0.34 -14.25
N GLU A 43 -9.76 -1.15 -14.86
CA GLU A 43 -11.05 -0.73 -15.40
C GLU A 43 -12.19 -1.46 -14.67
N PRO A 44 -13.43 -0.92 -14.68
CA PRO A 44 -14.58 -1.57 -14.04
C PRO A 44 -14.87 -3.00 -14.54
N THR A 45 -14.39 -3.36 -15.73
CA THR A 45 -14.59 -4.68 -16.37
C THR A 45 -13.42 -5.64 -16.17
N VAL A 46 -12.43 -5.30 -15.33
CA VAL A 46 -11.17 -6.05 -15.18
C VAL A 46 -11.36 -7.53 -14.77
N PHE A 47 -12.47 -7.87 -14.09
CA PHE A 47 -12.75 -9.24 -13.62
C PHE A 47 -13.56 -10.11 -14.59
N GLU A 48 -14.08 -9.51 -15.67
CA GLU A 48 -14.86 -10.21 -16.68
C GLU A 48 -13.96 -10.85 -17.74
N ASN A 49 -13.20 -10.01 -18.44
CA ASN A 49 -12.37 -10.39 -19.59
C ASN A 49 -10.89 -9.99 -19.42
N GLY A 50 -10.51 -9.45 -18.25
CA GLY A 50 -9.16 -8.94 -18.03
C GLY A 50 -8.12 -10.05 -17.95
N ILE A 51 -7.06 -9.95 -18.74
CA ILE A 51 -5.90 -10.86 -18.67
C ILE A 51 -5.20 -10.73 -17.30
N TYR A 52 -5.24 -9.54 -16.70
CA TYR A 52 -4.58 -9.20 -15.44
C TYR A 52 -5.50 -9.22 -14.21
N HIS A 53 -6.59 -9.99 -14.25
CA HIS A 53 -7.59 -10.07 -13.17
C HIS A 53 -6.98 -10.43 -11.80
N THR A 54 -6.00 -11.34 -11.73
CA THR A 54 -5.32 -11.69 -10.47
C THR A 54 -4.55 -10.50 -9.90
N LYS A 55 -3.80 -9.79 -10.74
CA LYS A 55 -3.04 -8.60 -10.31
C LYS A 55 -3.97 -7.46 -9.90
N ALA A 56 -5.10 -7.30 -10.59
CA ALA A 56 -6.13 -6.36 -10.21
C ALA A 56 -6.76 -6.68 -8.85
N ALA A 57 -7.08 -7.95 -8.61
CA ALA A 57 -7.59 -8.41 -7.31
C ALA A 57 -6.58 -8.14 -6.18
N GLU A 58 -5.29 -8.41 -6.40
CA GLU A 58 -4.23 -8.15 -5.39
C GLU A 58 -4.21 -6.67 -4.98
N VAL A 59 -4.21 -5.75 -5.95
CA VAL A 59 -4.19 -4.30 -5.70
C VAL A 59 -5.45 -3.81 -4.98
N ILE A 60 -6.62 -4.27 -5.43
CA ILE A 60 -7.91 -3.87 -4.85
C ILE A 60 -8.06 -4.43 -3.43
N LEU A 61 -7.71 -5.70 -3.20
CA LEU A 61 -7.75 -6.32 -1.87
C LEU A 61 -6.78 -5.64 -0.91
N HIS A 62 -5.55 -5.33 -1.36
CA HIS A 62 -4.62 -4.53 -0.57
C HIS A 62 -5.26 -3.21 -0.14
N PHE A 63 -5.85 -2.46 -1.08
CA PHE A 63 -6.51 -1.20 -0.75
C PHE A 63 -7.61 -1.40 0.30
N LEU A 64 -8.55 -2.34 0.07
CA LEU A 64 -9.66 -2.58 0.99
C LEU A 64 -9.19 -3.00 2.39
N PHE A 65 -8.24 -3.93 2.48
CA PHE A 65 -7.71 -4.39 3.77
C PHE A 65 -6.93 -3.30 4.51
N THR A 66 -6.21 -2.43 3.81
CA THR A 66 -5.54 -1.30 4.46
C THR A 66 -6.52 -0.27 5.04
N GLN A 67 -7.69 -0.10 4.42
CA GLN A 67 -8.76 0.76 4.96
C GLN A 67 -9.41 0.17 6.21
N LEU A 68 -9.55 -1.16 6.28
CA LEU A 68 -10.08 -1.86 7.44
C LEU A 68 -9.09 -1.86 8.62
N ASP A 69 -7.87 -2.35 8.39
CA ASP A 69 -6.81 -2.33 9.41
C ASP A 69 -5.42 -2.38 8.76
N ALA A 70 -4.86 -1.20 8.49
CA ALA A 70 -3.50 -1.07 7.99
C ALA A 70 -2.42 -1.67 8.91
N GLY A 71 -2.65 -1.70 10.23
CA GLY A 71 -1.68 -2.25 11.18
C GLY A 71 -1.64 -3.77 11.09
N ARG A 72 -2.79 -4.41 11.06
CA ARG A 72 -2.93 -5.86 10.88
C ARG A 72 -2.45 -6.30 9.50
N PHE A 73 -2.79 -5.53 8.45
CA PHE A 73 -2.37 -5.85 7.10
C PHE A 73 -0.85 -5.90 6.98
N ARG A 74 -0.14 -4.88 7.50
CA ARG A 74 1.34 -4.87 7.48
C ARG A 74 1.97 -6.02 8.24
N ARG A 75 1.34 -6.55 9.29
CA ARG A 75 1.89 -7.68 10.04
C ARG A 75 1.69 -9.00 9.32
N GLU A 76 0.53 -9.20 8.72
CA GLU A 76 0.17 -10.50 8.13
C GLU A 76 0.58 -10.63 6.65
N PHE A 77 0.68 -9.52 5.93
CA PHE A 77 1.03 -9.51 4.51
C PHE A 77 2.48 -9.05 4.25
N PHE A 78 3.29 -8.86 5.31
CA PHE A 78 4.67 -8.38 5.19
C PHE A 78 5.51 -9.19 4.19
N ASP A 79 5.41 -10.52 4.24
CA ASP A 79 6.23 -11.42 3.42
C ASP A 79 5.71 -11.59 1.97
N CYS A 80 4.45 -11.21 1.72
CA CYS A 80 3.79 -11.42 0.43
C CYS A 80 3.37 -10.13 -0.28
N TRP A 81 3.60 -8.95 0.30
CA TRP A 81 3.28 -7.65 -0.29
C TRP A 81 4.51 -6.73 -0.40
N PRO A 82 4.80 -6.14 -1.58
CA PRO A 82 4.10 -6.28 -2.86
C PRO A 82 4.32 -7.65 -3.52
N VAL A 83 3.36 -8.11 -4.31
CA VAL A 83 3.44 -9.43 -4.96
C VAL A 83 4.28 -9.35 -6.22
N CYS A 84 5.52 -9.82 -6.13
CA CYS A 84 6.47 -9.85 -7.25
C CYS A 84 6.58 -11.24 -7.89
N ASP A 85 6.31 -12.31 -7.14
CA ASP A 85 6.46 -13.69 -7.62
C ASP A 85 5.18 -14.55 -7.44
N PRO A 86 5.08 -15.71 -8.11
CA PRO A 86 3.92 -16.59 -8.00
C PRO A 86 3.71 -17.20 -6.60
N ARG A 87 4.78 -17.37 -5.80
CA ARG A 87 4.71 -17.91 -4.44
C ARG A 87 4.04 -16.89 -3.52
N GLN A 88 4.49 -15.64 -3.55
CA GLN A 88 3.89 -14.51 -2.87
C GLN A 88 2.43 -14.33 -3.29
N SER A 89 2.09 -14.51 -4.58
CA SER A 89 0.69 -14.41 -5.03
C SER A 89 -0.20 -15.49 -4.42
N ARG A 90 0.31 -16.72 -4.28
CA ARG A 90 -0.41 -17.81 -3.58
C ARG A 90 -0.56 -17.52 -2.08
N ASP A 91 0.48 -17.02 -1.45
CA ASP A 91 0.47 -16.72 -0.02
C ASP A 91 -0.47 -15.53 0.26
N PHE A 92 -0.41 -14.47 -0.56
CA PHE A 92 -1.32 -13.32 -0.51
C PHE A 92 -2.78 -13.75 -0.62
N ARG A 93 -3.14 -14.59 -1.59
CA ARG A 93 -4.50 -15.12 -1.75
C ARG A 93 -4.92 -15.99 -0.57
N SER A 94 -3.98 -16.73 0.03
CA SER A 94 -4.25 -17.55 1.22
C SER A 94 -4.54 -16.71 2.45
N HIS A 95 -3.78 -15.64 2.69
CA HIS A 95 -4.06 -14.68 3.77
C HIS A 95 -5.38 -13.92 3.51
N SER A 96 -5.61 -13.49 2.27
CA SER A 96 -6.84 -12.81 1.86
C SER A 96 -8.08 -13.66 2.13
N PHE A 97 -8.02 -14.96 1.80
CA PHE A 97 -9.13 -15.89 2.05
C PHE A 97 -9.43 -16.02 3.55
N LYS A 98 -8.40 -16.17 4.40
CA LYS A 98 -8.58 -16.25 5.87
C LYS A 98 -9.24 -14.99 6.42
N TRP A 99 -8.80 -13.81 5.98
CA TRP A 99 -9.41 -12.54 6.37
C TRP A 99 -10.87 -12.45 5.94
N LEU A 100 -11.19 -12.83 4.71
CA LEU A 100 -12.57 -12.84 4.21
C LEU A 100 -13.47 -13.78 5.03
N GLU A 101 -12.97 -14.95 5.44
CA GLU A 101 -13.73 -15.87 6.30
C GLU A 101 -13.97 -15.29 7.70
N GLU A 102 -12.99 -14.61 8.28
CA GLU A 102 -13.12 -13.93 9.56
C GLU A 102 -14.14 -12.78 9.46
N PHE A 103 -14.03 -11.91 8.45
CA PHE A 103 -15.00 -10.83 8.26
C PHE A 103 -16.41 -11.34 8.07
N LYS A 104 -16.60 -12.44 7.33
CA LYS A 104 -17.91 -13.07 7.18
C LYS A 104 -18.49 -13.53 8.53
N LYS A 105 -17.65 -14.00 9.46
CA LYS A 105 -18.08 -14.45 10.80
C LYS A 105 -18.36 -13.28 11.73
N ASP A 106 -17.52 -12.26 11.70
CA ASP A 106 -17.57 -11.13 12.63
C ASP A 106 -18.60 -10.07 12.24
N THR A 107 -19.01 -10.04 10.96
CA THR A 107 -19.89 -9.01 10.40
C THR A 107 -21.33 -9.51 10.28
N ALA A 108 -22.22 -8.96 11.10
CA ALA A 108 -23.67 -9.21 11.00
C ALA A 108 -24.29 -8.79 9.64
N ASN A 109 -23.62 -7.89 8.92
CA ASN A 109 -24.03 -7.35 7.63
C ASN A 109 -23.51 -8.12 6.41
N TRP A 110 -22.79 -9.24 6.58
CA TRP A 110 -22.39 -10.05 5.42
C TRP A 110 -23.62 -10.82 4.90
N PRO A 111 -24.05 -10.62 3.64
CA PRO A 111 -25.24 -11.28 3.12
C PRO A 111 -25.09 -12.81 3.09
N ALA A 112 -26.09 -13.53 3.58
CA ALA A 112 -26.05 -14.99 3.67
C ALA A 112 -25.97 -15.70 2.30
N ASP A 113 -26.47 -15.04 1.26
CA ASP A 113 -26.48 -15.48 -0.14
C ASP A 113 -25.13 -15.30 -0.86
N VAL A 114 -24.18 -14.58 -0.25
CA VAL A 114 -22.83 -14.36 -0.80
C VAL A 114 -21.81 -15.24 -0.07
N PRO A 115 -21.52 -16.46 -0.57
CA PRO A 115 -20.56 -17.34 0.08
C PRO A 115 -19.12 -16.84 -0.14
N VAL A 116 -18.29 -16.92 0.89
CA VAL A 116 -16.84 -16.82 0.76
C VAL A 116 -16.31 -18.23 0.48
N ARG A 117 -15.63 -18.43 -0.66
CA ARG A 117 -15.05 -19.72 -1.05
C ARG A 117 -13.61 -19.53 -1.50
N ARG A 118 -12.78 -20.54 -1.24
CA ARG A 118 -11.36 -20.52 -1.57
C ARG A 118 -11.12 -20.37 -3.09
N SER A 119 -11.91 -21.08 -3.89
CA SER A 119 -11.82 -21.03 -5.36
C SER A 119 -12.05 -19.63 -5.93
N TYR A 120 -12.91 -18.80 -5.31
CA TYR A 120 -13.17 -17.44 -5.78
C TYR A 120 -11.91 -16.58 -5.67
N VAL A 121 -11.18 -16.71 -4.56
CA VAL A 121 -9.94 -15.97 -4.32
C VAL A 121 -8.79 -16.56 -5.12
N ASP A 122 -8.79 -17.86 -5.40
CA ASP A 122 -7.75 -18.48 -6.23
C ASP A 122 -7.89 -18.08 -7.71
N GLU A 123 -9.12 -18.03 -8.23
CA GLU A 123 -9.38 -17.67 -9.63
C GLU A 123 -9.43 -16.14 -9.85
N CYS A 124 -9.75 -15.34 -8.82
CA CYS A 124 -9.87 -13.88 -8.89
C CYS A 124 -10.73 -13.36 -10.05
N ARG A 125 -11.74 -14.12 -10.48
CA ARG A 125 -12.57 -13.78 -11.63
C ARG A 125 -13.99 -14.30 -11.51
N GLY A 126 -14.85 -13.73 -12.33
CA GLY A 126 -16.23 -14.17 -12.46
C GLY A 126 -17.18 -13.56 -11.44
N VAL A 127 -18.45 -13.71 -11.79
CA VAL A 127 -19.63 -13.12 -11.18
C VAL A 127 -19.66 -13.28 -9.64
N ARG A 128 -19.36 -14.48 -9.13
CA ARG A 128 -19.36 -14.76 -7.68
C ARG A 128 -18.20 -14.12 -6.93
N PHE A 129 -17.03 -14.04 -7.55
CA PHE A 129 -15.89 -13.34 -6.97
C PHE A 129 -16.15 -11.83 -6.91
N GLU A 130 -16.68 -11.26 -8.00
CA GLU A 130 -17.06 -9.84 -8.05
C GLU A 130 -18.10 -9.49 -6.98
N GLU A 131 -19.12 -10.33 -6.78
CA GLU A 131 -20.15 -10.13 -5.75
C GLU A 131 -19.58 -10.18 -4.32
N MET A 132 -18.68 -11.12 -4.06
CA MET A 132 -17.94 -11.20 -2.80
C MET A 132 -17.06 -9.96 -2.57
N LEU A 133 -16.35 -9.52 -3.60
CA LEU A 133 -15.48 -8.34 -3.53
C LEU A 133 -16.27 -7.05 -3.35
N TRP A 134 -17.43 -6.93 -4.00
CA TRP A 134 -18.37 -5.83 -3.81
C TRP A 134 -18.89 -5.76 -2.37
N THR A 135 -19.27 -6.91 -1.81
CA THR A 135 -19.70 -7.03 -0.42
C THR A 135 -18.61 -6.55 0.54
N LEU A 136 -17.36 -6.95 0.30
CA LEU A 136 -16.22 -6.47 1.08
C LEU A 136 -16.04 -4.95 0.94
N ALA A 137 -16.13 -4.40 -0.27
CA ALA A 137 -15.98 -2.96 -0.49
C ALA A 137 -17.08 -2.14 0.20
N LYS A 138 -18.33 -2.59 0.13
CA LYS A 138 -19.46 -2.01 0.88
C LYS A 138 -19.21 -2.06 2.39
N HIS A 139 -18.80 -3.21 2.90
CA HIS A 139 -18.47 -3.35 4.31
C HIS A 139 -17.35 -2.39 4.74
N THR A 140 -16.30 -2.27 3.92
CA THR A 140 -15.19 -1.35 4.15
C THR A 140 -15.66 0.11 4.16
N ALA A 141 -16.50 0.51 3.20
CA ALA A 141 -17.07 1.85 3.15
C ALA A 141 -17.92 2.14 4.40
N LEU A 142 -18.78 1.22 4.81
CA LEU A 142 -19.57 1.35 6.04
C LEU A 142 -18.70 1.41 7.29
N HIS A 143 -17.63 0.62 7.36
CA HIS A 143 -16.67 0.67 8.45
C HIS A 143 -16.00 2.04 8.55
N LEU A 144 -15.65 2.66 7.42
CA LEU A 144 -15.08 4.01 7.38
C LEU A 144 -16.09 5.09 7.80
N LEU A 145 -17.36 4.94 7.44
CA LEU A 145 -18.42 5.90 7.78
C LEU A 145 -18.86 5.82 9.24
N HIS A 146 -18.92 4.62 9.81
CA HIS A 146 -19.36 4.39 11.19
C HIS A 146 -18.20 4.33 12.20
N GLY A 147 -16.97 4.13 11.74
CA GLY A 147 -15.79 4.11 12.60
C GLY A 147 -15.42 5.50 13.13
N PRO A 148 -14.62 5.58 14.21
CA PRO A 148 -14.04 6.85 14.63
C PRO A 148 -13.21 7.39 13.46
N TRP A 149 -13.61 8.57 12.96
CA TRP A 149 -13.02 9.23 11.79
C TRP A 149 -11.48 9.12 11.81
N ARG A 150 -10.92 8.31 10.92
CA ARG A 150 -9.47 8.21 10.70
C ARG A 150 -9.10 9.22 9.60
N PRO A 151 -8.35 10.29 9.88
CA PRO A 151 -7.80 11.14 8.83
C PRO A 151 -6.68 10.40 8.08
N ALA A 152 -7.06 9.52 7.18
CA ALA A 152 -6.16 8.83 6.28
C ALA A 152 -6.44 9.15 4.80
N LEU A 153 -7.14 10.24 4.50
CA LEU A 153 -6.95 10.93 3.22
C LEU A 153 -5.71 11.82 3.32
N LYS A 154 -4.54 11.18 3.30
CA LYS A 154 -3.31 11.87 2.94
C LYS A 154 -3.00 11.45 1.52
N HIS A 155 -3.57 12.20 0.56
CA HIS A 155 -2.81 12.50 -0.64
C HIS A 155 -1.47 13.04 -0.16
N ALA A 156 -0.47 12.17 -0.16
CA ALA A 156 0.87 12.50 0.27
C ALA A 156 1.48 13.41 -0.80
N CYS A 157 1.14 14.70 -0.74
CA CYS A 157 1.99 15.73 -1.30
C CYS A 157 3.37 15.55 -0.66
N GLY A 158 4.40 15.33 -1.49
CA GLY A 158 5.78 14.99 -1.10
C GLY A 158 6.50 16.00 -0.18
N ARG A 159 5.82 17.02 0.34
CA ARG A 159 6.37 17.99 1.30
C ARG A 159 6.22 17.58 2.78
N CYS A 160 5.30 16.69 3.13
CA CYS A 160 5.00 16.38 4.54
C CYS A 160 5.77 15.17 5.13
N ALA A 161 6.42 14.34 4.31
CA ALA A 161 7.21 13.19 4.78
C ALA A 161 8.37 13.61 5.70
N ASN A 162 8.95 14.78 5.46
CA ASN A 162 10.15 15.23 6.15
C ASN A 162 9.92 15.73 7.59
N ARG A 163 8.66 15.96 8.00
CA ARG A 163 8.35 16.45 9.36
C ARG A 163 8.19 15.32 10.39
N ARG A 164 7.76 14.12 9.96
CA ARG A 164 7.62 12.95 10.85
C ARG A 164 8.94 12.21 11.10
N ALA A 165 9.90 12.29 10.18
CA ALA A 165 11.24 11.75 10.41
C ALA A 165 12.02 12.49 11.53
N ARG A 166 11.63 13.72 11.88
CA ARG A 166 12.29 14.51 12.94
C ARG A 166 11.67 14.39 14.33
N GLN A 167 10.53 13.70 14.48
CA GLN A 167 9.84 13.54 15.77
C GLN A 167 9.94 12.11 16.33
N ALA A 168 10.74 11.25 15.71
CA ALA A 168 10.97 9.88 16.12
C ALA A 168 12.40 9.66 16.67
N GLU A 169 13.01 10.66 17.31
CA GLU A 169 14.17 10.42 18.17
C GLU A 169 13.73 10.33 19.65
N PRO A 170 14.12 9.27 20.37
CA PRO A 170 13.83 9.11 21.79
C PRO A 170 14.65 10.10 22.67
N PRO A 171 14.14 10.50 23.86
CA PRO A 171 14.72 11.57 24.69
C PRO A 171 15.95 11.14 25.51
N ALA A 172 16.86 10.32 24.95
CA ALA A 172 18.00 9.75 25.68
C ALA A 172 19.37 10.39 25.33
N ALA A 173 19.40 11.57 24.72
CA ALA A 173 20.66 12.27 24.38
C ALA A 173 20.76 13.69 24.98
N ARG A 174 20.16 13.91 26.15
CA ARG A 174 20.25 15.19 26.86
C ARG A 174 20.69 15.03 28.32
N ALA A 175 21.81 14.36 28.55
CA ALA A 175 22.59 14.50 29.77
C ALA A 175 24.01 13.98 29.54
N ASN A 176 24.98 14.88 29.42
CA ASN A 176 26.28 14.84 30.09
C ASN A 176 27.32 15.70 29.35
N LYS A 177 27.36 17.00 29.68
CA LYS A 177 28.56 17.84 29.51
C LYS A 177 28.54 18.94 30.57
N GLN A 178 28.86 18.59 31.82
CA GLN A 178 29.28 19.56 32.83
C GLN A 178 30.33 18.96 33.77
N GLY A 179 31.51 19.59 33.78
CA GLY A 179 32.57 19.51 34.80
C GLY A 179 33.51 18.31 34.71
N ALA A 180 34.80 18.38 35.02
CA ALA A 180 35.75 19.44 35.37
C ALA A 180 37.13 18.75 35.49
N GLY A 181 38.26 19.45 35.30
CA GLY A 181 39.57 18.98 35.80
C GLY A 181 40.79 19.18 34.91
N GLU A 182 41.47 20.32 35.11
CA GLU A 182 42.91 20.67 34.94
C GLU A 182 43.92 19.51 35.20
N LEU A 183 45.21 19.43 34.80
CA LEU A 183 46.29 20.20 34.10
C LEU A 183 47.55 19.24 34.10
N PRO A 184 48.82 19.60 33.76
CA PRO A 184 49.42 20.54 32.79
C PRO A 184 50.62 19.97 31.96
N GLY A 185 51.12 20.80 31.01
CA GLY A 185 52.51 20.80 30.48
C GLY A 185 52.61 20.57 28.96
N THR A 186 53.34 21.31 28.11
CA THR A 186 54.40 22.31 28.30
C THR A 186 54.66 22.98 26.92
N VAL A 187 54.73 24.32 26.92
CA VAL A 187 55.56 25.24 26.11
C VAL A 187 55.30 25.50 24.60
N CYS A 188 55.36 26.82 24.35
CA CYS A 188 55.26 27.66 23.15
C CYS A 188 56.20 27.38 21.97
N ALA A 189 55.75 27.75 20.76
CA ALA A 189 56.39 28.70 19.83
C ALA A 189 55.51 28.82 18.56
N ALA A 190 54.86 29.96 18.32
CA ALA A 190 55.31 31.01 17.40
C ALA A 190 55.00 30.74 15.91
N GLY A 191 54.16 31.59 15.33
CA GLY A 191 54.47 32.21 14.04
C GLY A 191 53.72 31.74 12.78
N GLN A 192 52.96 32.69 12.24
CA GLN A 192 52.81 33.01 10.82
C GLN A 192 51.58 32.47 10.05
N GLU A 193 50.78 33.48 9.65
CA GLU A 193 49.74 33.52 8.64
C GLU A 193 50.23 33.16 7.22
N THR A 194 49.27 33.16 6.28
CA THR A 194 49.32 33.02 4.80
C THR A 194 48.90 31.62 4.32
N GLU A 195 48.09 31.41 3.29
CA GLU A 195 47.33 32.28 2.39
C GLU A 195 46.33 31.42 1.60
N CYS A 196 45.26 32.07 1.18
CA CYS A 196 44.18 31.60 0.33
C CYS A 196 44.68 31.18 -1.07
N LYS A 197 44.27 30.01 -1.59
CA LYS A 197 44.20 29.80 -3.04
C LYS A 197 43.05 28.87 -3.43
N ARG A 198 41.97 29.52 -3.88
CA ARG A 198 40.99 28.97 -4.82
C ARG A 198 41.71 28.53 -6.11
N ARG A 199 41.36 27.37 -6.65
CA ARG A 199 41.38 27.13 -8.10
C ARG A 199 40.11 26.37 -8.50
N LEU A 200 39.31 27.07 -9.28
CA LEU A 200 38.26 26.55 -10.15
C LEU A 200 38.88 25.89 -11.40
N HIS A 201 38.00 25.24 -12.16
CA HIS A 201 38.11 24.54 -13.46
C HIS A 201 37.95 23.02 -13.26
N GLY A 202 36.90 22.35 -13.75
CA GLY A 202 36.10 22.59 -14.95
C GLY A 202 36.46 21.51 -15.97
N GLY A 203 35.55 20.57 -16.25
CA GLY A 203 35.77 19.51 -17.24
C GLY A 203 34.67 18.44 -17.21
N GLU A 204 33.76 18.52 -18.20
CA GLU A 204 32.65 17.61 -18.50
C GLU A 204 33.09 16.22 -19.04
N PRO A 205 32.16 15.24 -19.18
CA PRO A 205 32.44 13.82 -19.35
C PRO A 205 32.37 13.33 -20.81
N SER A 206 33.04 12.21 -21.09
CA SER A 206 32.77 11.31 -22.23
C SER A 206 33.44 9.96 -21.91
N ARG A 207 32.71 8.85 -21.78
CA ARG A 207 32.12 7.95 -22.79
C ARG A 207 32.89 6.62 -22.80
N ILE A 208 32.13 5.53 -22.62
CA ILE A 208 32.25 4.22 -23.27
C ILE A 208 33.51 3.39 -22.94
N CYS A 209 33.31 2.30 -22.20
CA CYS A 209 34.15 1.10 -22.25
C CYS A 209 33.27 -0.16 -22.13
N GLU A 210 33.11 -0.89 -23.23
CA GLU A 210 32.89 -2.36 -23.20
C GLU A 210 34.25 -3.05 -23.32
N PRO A 211 34.41 -4.27 -22.77
CA PRO A 211 35.32 -5.21 -23.42
C PRO A 211 34.82 -6.67 -23.47
N LYS A 212 35.00 -7.21 -24.69
CA LYS A 212 35.39 -8.57 -25.12
C LYS A 212 34.63 -9.81 -24.62
#